data_AF-A0A059E254-F1
#
_entry.id   AF-A0A059E254-F1
#
_cell.length_a   1.000
_cell.length_b   1.000
_cell.length_c   1.000
_cell.angle_alpha   90.00
_cell.angle_beta   90.00
_cell.angle_gamma   90.00
#
_symmetry.space_group_name_H-M   'P 1'
#
loop_
_entity.id
_entity.type
_entity.pdbx_description
1 polymer ?
#
loop_
_entity_poly.entity_id
_entity_poly.type
_entity_poly.pdbx_seq_one_letter_code
_entity_poly.pdbx_strand_id
1 'polypeptide(L)'
;MPFRFIPNSSDAITTNQAMHDGLYDSLRYLAGELSDKAPTLPAAFEAWREKIGPAQRVSSAVFGTYYDAVEALQAGDTDTGVALIQRILTEHPVARSTKITVLGRDYTDADSRRIQTFMGAPETGAAGVTQPDPSQADRFSAKLEEAIGWIEHNLPELHDEMNALLGELILVGPAEGSLEFEGGTCFRLWGAIALNAERKASVADLIVTLAHEEGHAALFGACKNEMLVENPDSELFWSPIRRTERPLEGIFHASFVSARMIWVLKHMLAGDEFGWFERRRLRKILKEAEAIQRDSADIVRREGRLTETGKSVLQAMTDFMDGSGKLPISV
;
A
#
# COMPACT_ATOMS: atom_id res chain seq x y z
N MET A 1 18.50 1.76 -10.38
CA MET A 1 17.98 2.80 -11.31
C MET A 1 17.38 3.91 -10.45
N PRO A 2 17.39 5.18 -10.90
CA PRO A 2 16.74 6.25 -10.14
C PRO A 2 15.24 5.98 -10.06
N PHE A 3 14.64 6.27 -8.90
CA PHE A 3 13.20 6.16 -8.67
C PHE A 3 12.43 7.09 -9.63
N ARG A 4 11.31 6.61 -10.19
CA ARG A 4 10.41 7.42 -11.03
C ARG A 4 9.20 7.85 -10.20
N PHE A 5 8.98 9.17 -10.12
CA PHE A 5 7.87 9.70 -9.35
C PHE A 5 6.51 9.48 -10.00
N ILE A 6 6.37 9.77 -11.30
CA ILE A 6 5.12 9.55 -12.05
C ILE A 6 4.86 8.05 -12.18
N PRO A 7 3.61 7.59 -12.01
CA PRO A 7 3.28 6.18 -12.12
C PRO A 7 3.88 5.48 -13.32
N ASN A 8 4.41 4.27 -13.11
CA ASN A 8 4.93 3.47 -14.21
C ASN A 8 4.75 1.97 -14.01
N SER A 9 3.99 1.36 -14.91
CA SER A 9 3.68 -0.07 -14.88
C SER A 9 4.92 -0.98 -14.96
N SER A 10 5.96 -0.61 -15.71
CA SER A 10 7.18 -1.44 -15.81
C SER A 10 7.97 -1.44 -14.50
N ASP A 11 8.12 -0.27 -13.88
CA ASP A 11 8.79 -0.12 -12.58
C ASP A 11 7.98 -0.87 -11.51
N ALA A 12 6.66 -0.71 -11.52
CA ALA A 12 5.73 -1.42 -10.64
C ALA A 12 5.77 -2.94 -10.79
N ILE A 13 5.80 -3.48 -12.01
CA ILE A 13 5.94 -4.92 -12.26
C ILE A 13 7.26 -5.43 -11.68
N THR A 14 8.36 -4.67 -11.87
CA THR A 14 9.69 -5.03 -11.38
C THR A 14 9.72 -5.03 -9.86
N THR A 15 9.17 -3.99 -9.24
CA THR A 15 9.05 -3.85 -7.78
C THR A 15 8.22 -4.99 -7.19
N ASN A 16 7.06 -5.30 -7.79
CA ASN A 16 6.20 -6.37 -7.30
C ASN A 16 6.86 -7.74 -7.42
N GLN A 17 7.55 -8.01 -8.55
CA GLN A 17 8.34 -9.23 -8.72
C GLN A 17 9.44 -9.31 -7.65
N ALA A 18 10.16 -8.23 -7.40
CA ALA A 18 11.21 -8.20 -6.39
C ALA A 18 10.66 -8.49 -4.99
N MET A 19 9.49 -7.96 -4.62
CA MET A 19 8.84 -8.25 -3.33
C MET A 19 8.49 -9.73 -3.20
N HIS A 20 7.96 -10.34 -4.26
CA HIS A 20 7.66 -11.77 -4.31
C HIS A 20 8.91 -12.64 -4.23
N ASP A 21 9.99 -12.26 -4.93
CA ASP A 21 11.27 -12.97 -4.86
C ASP A 21 11.84 -12.97 -3.45
N GLY A 22 11.74 -11.85 -2.73
CA GLY A 22 12.15 -11.76 -1.32
C GLY A 22 11.35 -12.69 -0.41
N LEU A 23 10.03 -12.77 -0.60
CA LEU A 23 9.17 -13.73 0.09
C LEU A 23 9.60 -15.17 -0.21
N TYR A 24 9.82 -15.52 -1.48
CA TYR A 24 10.21 -16.87 -1.89
C TYR A 24 11.56 -17.29 -1.33
N ASP A 25 12.54 -16.39 -1.35
CA ASP A 25 13.87 -16.67 -0.80
C ASP A 25 13.82 -16.87 0.71
N SER A 26 13.02 -16.07 1.42
CA SER A 26 12.81 -16.25 2.86
C SER A 26 12.10 -17.56 3.17
N LEU A 27 11.03 -17.91 2.45
CA LEU A 27 10.33 -19.18 2.63
C LEU A 27 11.23 -20.38 2.34
N ARG A 28 12.10 -20.31 1.31
CA ARG A 28 13.09 -21.36 1.02
C ARG A 28 14.06 -21.52 2.19
N TYR A 29 14.59 -20.41 2.70
CA TYR A 29 15.48 -20.40 3.85
C TYR A 29 14.83 -21.05 5.08
N LEU A 30 13.61 -20.61 5.44
CA LEU A 30 12.87 -21.16 6.58
C LEU A 30 12.56 -22.64 6.39
N ALA A 31 12.19 -23.08 5.18
CA ALA A 31 11.95 -24.49 4.90
C ALA A 31 13.21 -25.36 5.14
N GLY A 32 14.39 -24.84 4.79
CA GLY A 32 15.68 -25.48 5.05
C GLY A 32 16.02 -25.56 6.54
N GLU A 33 15.93 -24.44 7.26
CA GLU A 33 16.20 -24.36 8.70
C GLU A 33 15.26 -25.26 9.54
N LEU A 34 14.02 -25.44 9.07
CA LEU A 34 13.01 -26.26 9.75
C LEU A 34 13.04 -27.74 9.34
N SER A 35 14.00 -28.18 8.52
CA SER A 35 14.04 -29.54 7.97
C SER A 35 14.16 -30.64 9.05
N ASP A 36 14.81 -30.38 10.18
CA ASP A 36 14.88 -31.34 11.30
C ASP A 36 13.51 -31.59 11.95
N LYS A 37 12.63 -30.59 11.94
CA LYS A 37 11.28 -30.64 12.54
C LYS A 37 10.22 -31.04 11.53
N ALA A 38 10.37 -30.63 10.28
CA ALA A 38 9.47 -30.92 9.18
C ALA A 38 10.27 -31.37 7.93
N PRO A 39 10.72 -32.63 7.86
CA PRO A 39 11.64 -33.11 6.81
C PRO A 39 11.10 -32.97 5.39
N THR A 40 9.78 -32.92 5.21
CA THR A 40 9.14 -32.79 3.90
C THR A 40 9.03 -31.34 3.43
N LEU A 41 9.30 -30.36 4.30
CA LEU A 41 9.04 -28.94 4.03
C LEU A 41 9.90 -28.38 2.88
N PRO A 42 11.22 -28.66 2.78
CA PRO A 42 12.02 -28.23 1.64
C PRO A 42 11.48 -28.74 0.29
N ALA A 43 11.14 -30.04 0.22
CA ALA A 43 10.62 -30.64 -0.99
C ALA A 43 9.23 -30.09 -1.36
N ALA A 44 8.37 -29.86 -0.36
CA ALA A 44 7.06 -29.24 -0.56
C ALA A 44 7.19 -27.79 -1.07
N PHE A 45 8.17 -27.04 -0.57
CA PHE A 45 8.43 -25.67 -1.03
C PHE A 45 8.84 -25.66 -2.51
N GLU A 46 9.78 -26.50 -2.93
CA GLU A 46 10.22 -26.53 -4.33
C GLU A 46 9.08 -26.95 -5.27
N ALA A 47 8.27 -27.95 -4.88
CA ALA A 47 7.08 -28.35 -5.64
C ALA A 47 6.04 -27.22 -5.75
N TRP A 48 5.81 -26.48 -4.66
CA TRP A 48 4.95 -25.30 -4.68
C TRP A 48 5.54 -24.20 -5.57
N ARG A 49 6.85 -23.96 -5.50
CA ARG A 49 7.53 -22.93 -6.31
C ARG A 49 7.42 -23.22 -7.81
N GLU A 50 7.54 -24.49 -8.20
CA GLU A 50 7.30 -24.97 -9.56
C GLU A 50 5.84 -24.72 -10.00
N LYS A 51 4.87 -25.01 -9.13
CA LYS A 51 3.43 -24.77 -9.38
C LYS A 51 3.11 -23.28 -9.54
N ILE A 52 3.69 -22.41 -8.71
CA ILE A 52 3.51 -20.95 -8.82
C ILE A 52 4.15 -20.45 -10.12
N GLY A 53 5.37 -20.88 -10.44
CA GLY A 53 6.09 -20.45 -11.63
C GLY A 53 6.79 -19.09 -11.47
N PRO A 54 7.77 -18.76 -12.34
CA PRO A 54 8.77 -17.72 -12.07
C PRO A 54 8.24 -16.27 -12.01
N ALA A 55 7.10 -15.99 -12.64
CA ALA A 55 6.58 -14.61 -12.82
C ALA A 55 5.14 -14.39 -12.29
N GLN A 56 4.64 -15.35 -11.50
CA GLN A 56 3.29 -15.32 -10.94
C GLN A 56 3.30 -14.74 -9.53
N ARG A 57 2.19 -14.09 -9.18
CA ARG A 57 1.98 -13.44 -7.88
C ARG A 57 1.28 -14.39 -6.92
N VAL A 58 1.43 -14.15 -5.62
CA VAL A 58 0.57 -14.72 -4.58
C VAL A 58 -0.30 -13.62 -3.98
N SER A 59 -1.38 -13.98 -3.28
CA SER A 59 -2.28 -13.01 -2.65
C SER A 59 -1.61 -12.31 -1.45
N SER A 60 -2.18 -11.17 -1.02
CA SER A 60 -1.71 -10.49 0.20
C SER A 60 -1.85 -11.37 1.45
N ALA A 61 -2.81 -12.30 1.45
CA ALA A 61 -3.00 -13.28 2.52
C ALA A 61 -1.78 -14.19 2.71
N VAL A 62 -1.02 -14.48 1.64
CA VAL A 62 0.24 -15.23 1.73
C VAL A 62 1.31 -14.43 2.45
N PHE A 63 1.50 -13.15 2.08
CA PHE A 63 2.41 -12.26 2.80
C PHE A 63 2.02 -12.16 4.27
N GLY A 64 0.73 -12.00 4.55
CA GLY A 64 0.27 -11.93 5.92
C GLY A 64 0.56 -13.21 6.71
N THR A 65 0.26 -14.37 6.14
CA THR A 65 0.52 -15.68 6.77
C THR A 65 2.03 -15.91 6.99
N TYR A 66 2.87 -15.40 6.09
CA TYR A 66 4.33 -15.44 6.24
C TYR A 66 4.79 -14.63 7.46
N TYR A 67 4.26 -13.42 7.68
CA TYR A 67 4.60 -12.63 8.86
C TYR A 67 4.17 -13.30 10.16
N ASP A 68 2.95 -13.86 10.24
CA ASP A 68 2.53 -14.67 11.40
C ASP A 68 3.49 -15.84 11.65
N ALA A 69 3.96 -16.50 10.58
CA ALA A 69 4.89 -17.63 10.71
C ALA A 69 6.24 -17.17 11.28
N VAL A 70 6.78 -16.06 10.80
CA VAL A 70 8.03 -15.48 11.32
C VAL A 70 7.88 -15.07 12.78
N GLU A 71 6.78 -14.39 13.15
CA GLU A 71 6.50 -13.99 14.53
C GLU A 71 6.40 -15.21 15.46
N ALA A 72 5.70 -16.27 15.05
CA ALA A 72 5.62 -17.52 15.80
C ALA A 72 7.00 -18.17 16.00
N LEU A 73 7.81 -18.25 14.94
CA LEU A 73 9.16 -18.80 14.99
C LEU A 73 10.09 -17.98 15.91
N GLN A 74 10.01 -16.65 15.86
CA GLN A 74 10.76 -15.76 16.76
C GLN A 74 10.35 -15.92 18.23
N ALA A 75 9.08 -16.22 18.49
CA ALA A 75 8.57 -16.55 19.82
C ALA A 75 8.93 -17.99 20.28
N GLY A 76 9.57 -18.78 19.42
CA GLY A 76 9.94 -20.18 19.70
C GLY A 76 8.81 -21.19 19.46
N ASP A 77 7.64 -20.75 18.98
CA ASP A 77 6.52 -21.63 18.61
C ASP A 77 6.74 -22.22 17.21
N THR A 78 7.59 -23.24 17.19
CA THR A 78 8.00 -23.91 15.94
C THR A 78 6.85 -24.64 15.26
N ASP A 79 5.94 -25.24 16.03
CA ASP A 79 4.83 -26.03 15.49
C ASP A 79 3.84 -25.12 14.74
N THR A 80 3.50 -23.96 15.32
CA THR A 80 2.67 -22.95 14.65
C THR A 80 3.36 -22.39 13.40
N GLY A 81 4.66 -22.06 13.50
CA GLY A 81 5.44 -21.58 12.36
C GLY A 81 5.44 -22.55 11.18
N VAL A 82 5.70 -23.85 11.45
CA VAL A 82 5.66 -24.91 10.42
C VAL A 82 4.26 -25.03 9.80
N ALA A 83 3.20 -25.04 10.61
CA ALA A 83 1.83 -25.17 10.13
C ALA A 83 1.42 -24.00 9.21
N LEU A 84 1.85 -22.77 9.54
CA LEU A 84 1.60 -21.59 8.72
C LEU A 84 2.36 -21.62 7.39
N ILE A 85 3.63 -22.05 7.40
CA ILE A 85 4.38 -22.25 6.15
C ILE A 85 3.70 -23.34 5.30
N GLN A 86 3.33 -24.48 5.89
CA GLN A 86 2.62 -25.54 5.16
C GLN A 86 1.31 -25.04 4.53
N ARG A 87 0.56 -24.18 5.24
CA ARG A 87 -0.62 -23.51 4.69
C ARG A 87 -0.29 -22.68 3.46
N ILE A 88 0.76 -21.85 3.51
CA ILE A 88 1.22 -21.06 2.35
C ILE A 88 1.50 -21.96 1.14
N LEU A 89 2.13 -23.11 1.35
CA LEU A 89 2.47 -24.04 0.27
C LEU A 89 1.26 -24.72 -0.39
N THR A 90 0.04 -24.51 0.12
CA THR A 90 -1.20 -24.97 -0.54
C THR A 90 -1.78 -23.93 -1.51
N GLU A 91 -1.31 -22.68 -1.46
CA GLU A 91 -1.88 -21.56 -2.20
C GLU A 91 -1.60 -21.63 -3.71
N HIS A 92 -2.29 -20.77 -4.45
CA HIS A 92 -2.29 -20.73 -5.91
C HIS A 92 -1.87 -19.35 -6.43
N PRO A 93 -1.32 -19.27 -7.66
CA PRO A 93 -0.96 -18.00 -8.24
C PRO A 93 -2.21 -17.14 -8.49
N VAL A 94 -2.09 -15.83 -8.32
CA VAL A 94 -3.16 -14.86 -8.57
C VAL A 94 -2.92 -14.07 -9.86
N ALA A 95 -4.01 -13.65 -10.50
CA ALA A 95 -3.98 -12.85 -11.71
C ALA A 95 -3.44 -11.43 -11.46
N ARG A 96 -2.93 -10.77 -12.51
CA ARG A 96 -2.41 -9.39 -12.50
C ARG A 96 -3.52 -8.35 -12.64
N SER A 97 -4.58 -8.47 -11.85
CA SER A 97 -5.71 -7.56 -11.87
C SER A 97 -6.12 -7.24 -10.44
N THR A 98 -6.33 -5.97 -10.15
CA THR A 98 -6.85 -5.55 -8.84
C THR A 98 -8.31 -5.96 -8.72
N LYS A 99 -8.67 -6.62 -7.62
CA LYS A 99 -10.06 -7.00 -7.32
C LYS A 99 -10.60 -6.23 -6.13
N ILE A 100 -11.89 -5.92 -6.14
CA ILE A 100 -12.58 -5.41 -4.95
C ILE A 100 -13.06 -6.60 -4.12
N THR A 101 -12.67 -6.64 -2.85
CA THR A 101 -13.04 -7.68 -1.88
C THR A 101 -13.63 -7.05 -0.63
N VAL A 102 -14.35 -7.81 0.19
CA VAL A 102 -15.00 -7.34 1.41
C VAL A 102 -14.57 -8.18 2.59
N LEU A 103 -14.06 -7.52 3.63
CA LEU A 103 -13.66 -8.16 4.88
C LEU A 103 -14.86 -8.83 5.55
N GLY A 104 -14.70 -10.10 5.96
CA GLY A 104 -15.78 -10.91 6.53
C GLY A 104 -16.70 -11.60 5.51
N ARG A 105 -16.56 -11.30 4.22
CA ARG A 105 -17.29 -11.99 3.14
C ARG A 105 -16.36 -12.84 2.29
N ASP A 106 -15.24 -12.28 1.86
CA ASP A 106 -14.37 -12.87 0.83
C ASP A 106 -13.12 -13.54 1.43
N TYR A 107 -13.03 -13.63 2.76
CA TYR A 107 -11.89 -14.16 3.50
C TYR A 107 -12.31 -15.22 4.52
N THR A 108 -11.37 -16.11 4.86
CA THR A 108 -11.55 -16.99 6.02
C THR A 108 -11.57 -16.17 7.32
N ASP A 109 -12.11 -16.74 8.41
CA ASP A 109 -12.08 -16.11 9.73
C ASP A 109 -10.64 -15.81 10.20
N ALA A 110 -9.69 -16.69 9.87
CA ALA A 110 -8.29 -16.52 10.23
C ALA A 110 -7.66 -15.34 9.47
N ASP A 111 -7.92 -15.25 8.15
CA ASP A 111 -7.39 -14.14 7.35
C ASP A 111 -8.07 -12.82 7.69
N SER A 112 -9.36 -12.85 8.01
CA SER A 112 -10.09 -11.66 8.47
C SER A 112 -9.44 -11.11 9.74
N ARG A 113 -9.21 -11.95 10.76
CA ARG A 113 -8.54 -11.53 12.00
C ARG A 113 -7.14 -10.97 11.72
N ARG A 114 -6.38 -11.60 10.83
CA ARG A 114 -5.04 -11.11 10.47
C ARG A 114 -5.10 -9.73 9.83
N ILE A 115 -6.00 -9.51 8.88
CA ILE A 115 -6.19 -8.19 8.24
C ILE A 115 -6.55 -7.15 9.29
N GLN A 116 -7.45 -7.48 10.22
CA GLN A 116 -7.83 -6.59 11.33
C GLN A 116 -6.64 -6.23 12.22
N THR A 117 -5.82 -7.21 12.57
CA THR A 117 -4.61 -7.01 13.38
C THR A 117 -3.57 -6.17 12.64
N PHE A 118 -3.29 -6.46 11.37
CA PHE A 118 -2.22 -5.79 10.62
C PHE A 118 -2.58 -4.40 10.13
N MET A 119 -3.85 -4.11 9.89
CA MET A 119 -4.32 -2.76 9.62
C MET A 119 -4.53 -1.95 10.92
N GLY A 120 -4.54 -2.61 12.08
CA GLY A 120 -4.44 -1.96 13.37
C GLY A 120 -2.99 -1.75 13.79
N ALA A 121 -2.73 -0.68 14.53
CA ALA A 121 -1.48 -0.51 15.26
C ALA A 121 -1.77 0.28 16.55
N PRO A 122 -2.26 -0.38 17.61
CA PRO A 122 -2.62 0.27 18.87
C PRO A 122 -1.47 1.09 19.45
N GLU A 123 -0.23 0.59 19.32
CA GLU A 123 0.98 1.29 19.76
C GLU A 123 1.25 2.62 19.06
N THR A 124 0.73 2.82 17.84
CA THR A 124 0.85 4.09 17.09
C THR A 124 -0.45 4.89 17.05
N GLY A 125 -1.49 4.39 17.75
CA GLY A 125 -2.83 4.96 17.81
C GLY A 125 -3.69 4.70 16.56
N ALA A 126 -3.27 3.82 15.65
CA ALA A 126 -4.08 3.42 14.52
C ALA A 126 -5.17 2.45 14.98
N ALA A 127 -6.42 2.93 15.00
CA ALA A 127 -7.56 2.08 15.22
C ALA A 127 -7.63 1.05 14.08
N GLY A 128 -7.83 -0.21 14.44
CA GLY A 128 -7.91 -1.29 13.47
C GLY A 128 -9.10 -1.17 12.52
N VAL A 129 -9.34 -2.23 11.77
CA VAL A 129 -10.46 -2.31 10.83
C VAL A 129 -11.47 -3.36 11.26
N THR A 130 -12.70 -3.22 10.82
CA THR A 130 -13.82 -4.13 11.12
C THR A 130 -14.50 -4.58 9.83
N GLN A 131 -15.40 -5.55 9.93
CA GLN A 131 -16.28 -5.89 8.81
C GLN A 131 -17.22 -4.70 8.57
N PRO A 132 -17.38 -4.23 7.32
CA PRO A 132 -18.30 -3.13 7.03
C PRO A 132 -19.75 -3.61 7.02
N ASP A 133 -20.69 -2.67 7.20
CA ASP A 133 -22.09 -2.90 6.85
C ASP A 133 -22.22 -3.35 5.38
N PRO A 134 -22.86 -4.49 5.08
CA PRO A 134 -22.93 -5.03 3.72
C PRO A 134 -23.56 -4.05 2.71
N SER A 135 -24.59 -3.31 3.11
CA SER A 135 -25.27 -2.36 2.22
C SER A 135 -24.42 -1.11 1.94
N GLN A 136 -23.54 -0.74 2.86
CA GLN A 136 -22.55 0.31 2.65
C GLN A 136 -21.43 -0.19 1.74
N ALA A 137 -20.93 -1.40 1.97
CA ALA A 137 -19.92 -2.04 1.12
C ALA A 137 -20.34 -2.14 -0.35
N ASP A 138 -21.56 -2.60 -0.64
CA ASP A 138 -22.05 -2.73 -2.02
C ASP A 138 -22.16 -1.36 -2.72
N ARG A 139 -22.67 -0.33 -2.01
CA ARG A 139 -22.76 1.04 -2.55
C ARG A 139 -21.39 1.67 -2.76
N PHE A 140 -20.44 1.38 -1.87
CA PHE A 140 -19.07 1.84 -1.98
C PHE A 140 -18.36 1.17 -3.15
N SER A 141 -18.55 -0.14 -3.34
CA SER A 141 -17.99 -0.91 -4.46
C SER A 141 -18.40 -0.31 -5.81
N ALA A 142 -19.68 0.01 -6.00
CA ALA A 142 -20.15 0.62 -7.24
C ALA A 142 -19.47 1.97 -7.54
N LYS A 143 -19.33 2.84 -6.54
CA LYS A 143 -18.60 4.12 -6.69
C LYS A 143 -17.11 3.93 -6.93
N LEU A 144 -16.52 2.90 -6.31
CA LEU A 144 -15.12 2.57 -6.46
C LEU A 144 -14.84 2.07 -7.89
N GLU A 145 -15.73 1.26 -8.45
CA GLU A 145 -15.68 0.86 -9.86
C GLU A 145 -15.77 2.07 -10.80
N GLU A 146 -16.67 3.03 -10.52
CA GLU A 146 -16.74 4.30 -11.27
C GLU A 146 -15.43 5.11 -11.17
N ALA A 147 -14.82 5.17 -9.98
CA ALA A 147 -13.54 5.85 -9.78
C ALA A 147 -12.39 5.18 -10.52
N ILE A 148 -12.31 3.85 -10.48
CA ILE A 148 -11.31 3.07 -11.22
C ILE A 148 -11.49 3.26 -12.72
N GLY A 149 -12.72 3.23 -13.23
CA GLY A 149 -13.01 3.49 -14.64
C GLY A 149 -12.61 4.90 -15.08
N TRP A 150 -12.79 5.91 -14.21
CA TRP A 150 -12.28 7.26 -14.49
C TRP A 150 -10.75 7.29 -14.57
N ILE A 151 -10.05 6.62 -13.65
CA ILE A 151 -8.58 6.53 -13.64
C ILE A 151 -8.08 5.79 -14.89
N GLU A 152 -8.68 4.66 -15.25
CA GLU A 152 -8.32 3.91 -16.45
C GLU A 152 -8.41 4.78 -17.72
N HIS A 153 -9.47 5.59 -17.82
CA HIS A 153 -9.67 6.45 -18.98
C HIS A 153 -8.74 7.67 -19.01
N ASN A 154 -8.59 8.36 -17.87
CA ASN A 154 -7.96 9.67 -17.83
C ASN A 154 -6.49 9.64 -17.37
N LEU A 155 -6.08 8.62 -16.62
CA LEU A 155 -4.76 8.46 -16.04
C LEU A 155 -4.29 6.99 -16.17
N PRO A 156 -4.14 6.47 -17.40
CA PRO A 156 -3.81 5.06 -17.63
C PRO A 156 -2.51 4.64 -16.94
N GLU A 157 -1.52 5.53 -16.82
CA GLU A 157 -0.30 5.26 -16.06
C GLU A 157 -0.55 4.90 -14.58
N LEU A 158 -1.49 5.58 -13.92
CA LEU A 158 -1.88 5.28 -12.53
C LEU A 158 -2.63 3.94 -12.47
N HIS A 159 -3.58 3.74 -13.37
CA HIS A 159 -4.33 2.49 -13.45
C HIS A 159 -3.41 1.27 -13.65
N ASP A 160 -2.43 1.39 -14.56
CA ASP A 160 -1.52 0.31 -14.89
C ASP A 160 -0.51 0.06 -13.76
N GLU A 161 -0.02 1.10 -13.08
CA GLU A 161 0.79 0.96 -11.87
C GLU A 161 0.00 0.29 -10.73
N MET A 162 -1.25 0.71 -10.51
CA MET A 162 -2.15 0.08 -9.54
C MET A 162 -2.32 -1.42 -9.82
N ASN A 163 -2.67 -1.82 -11.04
CA ASN A 163 -2.81 -3.24 -11.39
C ASN A 163 -1.48 -4.00 -11.40
N ALA A 164 -0.35 -3.29 -11.54
CA ALA A 164 0.97 -3.87 -11.44
C ALA A 164 1.39 -4.16 -9.99
N LEU A 165 1.08 -3.27 -9.03
CA LEU A 165 1.42 -3.42 -7.61
C LEU A 165 0.37 -4.21 -6.83
N LEU A 166 -0.90 -3.90 -7.06
CA LEU A 166 -2.02 -4.35 -6.24
C LEU A 166 -2.65 -5.63 -6.79
N GLY A 167 -3.10 -6.47 -5.87
CA GLY A 167 -3.99 -7.60 -6.13
C GLY A 167 -5.41 -7.34 -5.65
N GLU A 168 -5.59 -6.50 -4.63
CA GLU A 168 -6.91 -6.28 -4.02
C GLU A 168 -7.10 -4.91 -3.33
N LEU A 169 -8.34 -4.43 -3.40
CA LEU A 169 -8.89 -3.33 -2.63
C LEU A 169 -9.92 -3.91 -1.65
N ILE A 170 -9.55 -3.94 -0.38
CA ILE A 170 -10.32 -4.56 0.69
C ILE A 170 -11.27 -3.52 1.30
N LEU A 171 -12.57 -3.72 1.12
CA LEU A 171 -13.59 -2.91 1.76
C LEU A 171 -13.72 -3.32 3.24
N VAL A 172 -13.55 -2.33 4.11
CA VAL A 172 -13.56 -2.50 5.57
C VAL A 172 -14.46 -1.47 6.24
N GLY A 173 -14.89 -1.75 7.47
CA GLY A 173 -15.48 -0.78 8.38
C GLY A 173 -14.43 -0.16 9.31
N PRO A 174 -14.71 1.00 9.91
CA PRO A 174 -13.83 1.60 10.90
C PRO A 174 -13.93 0.84 12.24
N ALA A 175 -12.82 0.70 12.95
CA ALA A 175 -12.90 0.37 14.38
C ALA A 175 -13.50 1.54 15.18
N GLU A 176 -13.99 1.21 16.39
CA GLU A 176 -14.60 2.18 17.29
C GLU A 176 -13.66 3.38 17.54
N GLY A 177 -14.19 4.60 17.39
CA GLY A 177 -13.42 5.83 17.55
C GLY A 177 -12.65 6.32 16.31
N SER A 178 -12.71 5.62 15.17
CA SER A 178 -11.94 5.94 13.95
C SER A 178 -12.81 6.26 12.73
N LEU A 179 -13.87 7.03 12.94
CA LEU A 179 -14.81 7.39 11.87
C LEU A 179 -14.17 8.20 10.73
N GLU A 180 -12.99 8.80 10.95
CA GLU A 180 -12.24 9.58 9.95
C GLU A 180 -11.23 8.75 9.12
N PHE A 181 -11.09 7.45 9.39
CA PHE A 181 -10.24 6.56 8.59
C PHE A 181 -10.75 6.51 7.14
N GLU A 182 -9.89 6.85 6.18
CA GLU A 182 -10.25 6.79 4.75
C GLU A 182 -9.81 5.48 4.10
N GLY A 183 -8.55 5.12 4.32
CA GLY A 183 -7.92 3.92 3.83
C GLY A 183 -6.58 3.70 4.52
N GLY A 184 -5.98 2.54 4.26
CA GLY A 184 -4.67 2.20 4.78
C GLY A 184 -3.99 1.12 3.96
N THR A 185 -2.68 1.28 3.82
CA THR A 185 -1.80 0.33 3.14
C THR A 185 -0.80 -0.23 4.15
N CYS A 186 -0.63 -1.55 4.19
CA CYS A 186 0.23 -2.22 5.16
C CYS A 186 1.26 -3.11 4.46
N PHE A 187 2.54 -2.93 4.77
CA PHE A 187 3.64 -3.71 4.19
C PHE A 187 3.46 -5.22 4.39
N ARG A 188 2.93 -5.64 5.55
CA ARG A 188 2.67 -7.05 5.88
C ARG A 188 1.56 -7.69 5.05
N LEU A 189 0.74 -6.88 4.37
CA LEU A 189 -0.31 -7.28 3.45
C LEU A 189 0.03 -6.78 2.04
N TRP A 190 1.26 -7.01 1.58
CA TRP A 190 1.73 -6.54 0.28
C TRP A 190 0.74 -6.88 -0.84
N GLY A 191 0.42 -5.87 -1.66
CA GLY A 191 -0.57 -5.97 -2.74
C GLY A 191 -2.02 -5.71 -2.32
N ALA A 192 -2.28 -5.34 -1.06
CA ALA A 192 -3.61 -4.96 -0.59
C ALA A 192 -3.67 -3.52 -0.06
N ILE A 193 -4.80 -2.87 -0.33
CA ILE A 193 -5.20 -1.58 0.27
C ILE A 193 -6.54 -1.79 0.97
N ALA A 194 -6.67 -1.37 2.23
CA ALA A 194 -7.97 -1.31 2.90
C ALA A 194 -8.62 0.04 2.67
N LEU A 195 -9.92 0.05 2.36
CA LEU A 195 -10.72 1.25 2.14
C LEU A 195 -11.94 1.23 3.06
N ASN A 196 -12.16 2.31 3.80
CA ASN A 196 -13.32 2.44 4.66
C ASN A 196 -14.60 2.56 3.82
N ALA A 197 -15.38 1.49 3.73
CA ALA A 197 -16.59 1.43 2.93
C ALA A 197 -17.80 2.13 3.58
N GLU A 198 -17.69 2.50 4.86
CA GLU A 198 -18.74 3.20 5.60
C GLU A 198 -18.59 4.73 5.55
N ARG A 199 -17.48 5.23 5.00
CA ARG A 199 -17.29 6.67 4.82
C ARG A 199 -18.18 7.19 3.68
N LYS A 200 -18.62 8.44 3.83
CA LYS A 200 -19.29 9.17 2.75
C LYS A 200 -18.26 9.74 1.78
N ALA A 201 -17.93 8.98 0.74
CA ALA A 201 -17.06 9.42 -0.35
C ALA A 201 -17.86 9.66 -1.65
N SER A 202 -17.50 10.71 -2.40
CA SER A 202 -17.86 10.83 -3.82
C SER A 202 -16.86 10.09 -4.69
N VAL A 203 -17.18 9.88 -5.98
CA VAL A 203 -16.24 9.28 -6.96
C VAL A 203 -14.93 10.08 -7.00
N ALA A 204 -15.04 11.42 -7.00
CA ALA A 204 -13.88 12.30 -6.96
C ALA A 204 -12.99 12.09 -5.72
N ASP A 205 -13.57 11.77 -4.56
CA ASP A 205 -12.79 11.45 -3.36
C ASP A 205 -12.05 10.13 -3.49
N LEU A 206 -12.73 9.12 -4.05
CA LEU A 206 -12.15 7.79 -4.21
C LEU A 206 -10.96 7.83 -5.17
N ILE A 207 -11.02 8.63 -6.24
CA ILE A 207 -9.89 8.85 -7.14
C ILE A 207 -8.66 9.38 -6.37
N VAL A 208 -8.87 10.37 -5.50
CA VAL A 208 -7.79 10.95 -4.69
C VAL A 208 -7.29 9.98 -3.61
N THR A 209 -8.20 9.26 -2.94
CA THR A 209 -7.85 8.23 -1.96
C THR A 209 -7.04 7.11 -2.61
N LEU A 210 -7.40 6.65 -3.81
CA LEU A 210 -6.65 5.63 -4.53
C LEU A 210 -5.23 6.12 -4.87
N ALA A 211 -5.06 7.36 -5.32
CA ALA A 211 -3.74 7.93 -5.58
C ALA A 211 -2.87 8.05 -4.31
N HIS A 212 -3.50 8.32 -3.16
CA HIS A 212 -2.83 8.36 -1.86
C HIS A 212 -2.31 6.97 -1.45
N GLU A 213 -3.20 5.98 -1.45
CA GLU A 213 -2.88 4.63 -0.97
C GLU A 213 -1.97 3.87 -1.96
N GLU A 214 -2.16 4.05 -3.27
CA GLU A 214 -1.21 3.57 -4.28
C GLU A 214 0.18 4.16 -4.03
N GLY A 215 0.28 5.46 -3.72
CA GLY A 215 1.54 6.11 -3.38
C GLY A 215 2.24 5.46 -2.18
N HIS A 216 1.50 4.97 -1.18
CA HIS A 216 2.07 4.17 -0.10
C HIS A 216 2.59 2.82 -0.59
N ALA A 217 1.84 2.11 -1.44
CA ALA A 217 2.28 0.84 -2.01
C ALA A 217 3.57 1.00 -2.84
N ALA A 218 3.67 2.06 -3.65
CA ALA A 218 4.87 2.40 -4.40
C ALA A 218 6.08 2.68 -3.49
N LEU A 219 5.89 3.45 -2.40
CA LEU A 219 6.95 3.70 -1.43
C LEU A 219 7.39 2.43 -0.70
N PHE A 220 6.45 1.61 -0.24
CA PHE A 220 6.79 0.33 0.40
C PHE A 220 7.64 -0.54 -0.52
N GLY A 221 7.33 -0.55 -1.83
CA GLY A 221 8.15 -1.24 -2.81
C GLY A 221 9.57 -0.68 -2.93
N ALA A 222 9.73 0.65 -2.83
CA ALA A 222 11.05 1.28 -2.78
C ALA A 222 11.83 0.87 -1.52
N CYS A 223 11.15 0.70 -0.38
CA CYS A 223 11.76 0.35 0.90
C CYS A 223 12.12 -1.14 1.05
N LYS A 224 12.10 -1.94 -0.03
CA LYS A 224 12.36 -3.39 0.05
C LYS A 224 13.69 -3.73 0.74
N ASN A 225 14.76 -3.00 0.41
CA ASN A 225 16.12 -3.32 0.86
C ASN A 225 16.61 -2.43 2.00
N GLU A 226 16.08 -1.22 2.12
CA GLU A 226 16.45 -0.23 3.13
C GLU A 226 15.29 0.75 3.36
N MET A 227 15.24 1.38 4.53
CA MET A 227 14.28 2.44 4.85
C MET A 227 14.61 3.73 4.06
N LEU A 228 13.69 4.69 3.99
CA LEU A 228 13.94 5.98 3.32
C LEU A 228 14.82 6.90 4.17
N VAL A 229 14.68 6.80 5.49
CA VAL A 229 15.49 7.53 6.48
C VAL A 229 16.17 6.57 7.45
N GLU A 230 17.34 6.94 7.94
CA GLU A 230 18.08 6.28 9.02
C GLU A 230 17.75 6.89 10.39
N ASN A 231 16.80 7.83 10.45
CA ASN A 231 16.30 8.38 11.70
C ASN A 231 15.54 7.27 12.47
N PRO A 232 15.88 6.99 13.75
CA PRO A 232 15.16 5.99 14.53
C PRO A 232 13.75 6.48 14.86
N ASP A 233 12.81 5.55 15.05
CA ASP A 233 11.41 5.88 15.36
C ASP A 233 11.22 6.65 16.67
N SER A 234 12.21 6.61 17.57
CA SER A 234 12.21 7.39 18.82
C SER A 234 12.55 8.87 18.62
N GLU A 235 13.09 9.27 17.46
CA GLU A 235 13.37 10.65 17.11
C GLU A 235 12.13 11.25 16.42
N LEU A 236 11.42 12.11 17.15
CA LEU A 236 10.12 12.62 16.73
C LEU A 236 10.18 14.08 16.25
N PHE A 237 9.34 14.37 15.26
CA PHE A 237 9.23 15.68 14.62
C PHE A 237 7.77 16.09 14.49
N TRP A 238 7.50 17.40 14.48
CA TRP A 238 6.14 17.90 14.32
C TRP A 238 5.57 17.56 12.94
N SER A 239 4.46 16.80 12.92
CA SER A 239 3.74 16.44 11.69
C SER A 239 2.69 17.50 11.34
N PRO A 240 2.80 18.20 10.19
CA PRO A 240 1.82 19.22 9.78
C PRO A 240 0.39 18.67 9.61
N ILE A 241 0.28 17.42 9.15
CA ILE A 241 -1.00 16.75 8.89
C ILE A 241 -1.68 16.28 10.18
N ARG A 242 -0.95 15.61 11.08
CA ARG A 242 -1.53 15.08 12.33
C ARG A 242 -1.59 16.10 13.46
N ARG A 243 -0.81 17.19 13.37
CA ARG A 243 -0.62 18.17 14.45
C ARG A 243 -0.15 17.50 15.75
N THR A 244 0.75 16.53 15.61
CA THR A 244 1.41 15.80 16.70
C THR A 244 2.84 15.47 16.30
N GLU A 245 3.67 15.12 17.27
CA GLU A 245 5.00 14.55 17.01
C GLU A 245 4.89 13.15 16.39
N ARG A 246 5.75 12.85 15.42
CA ARG A 246 5.80 11.58 14.67
C ARG A 246 7.23 11.24 14.26
N PRO A 247 7.55 9.95 14.03
CA PRO A 247 8.77 9.55 13.36
C PRO A 247 8.93 10.22 12.01
N LEU A 248 10.18 10.47 11.59
CA LEU A 248 10.45 11.15 10.32
C LEU A 248 9.94 10.34 9.11
N GLU A 249 9.94 9.01 9.19
CA GLU A 249 9.42 8.14 8.13
C GLU A 249 7.95 8.46 7.79
N GLY A 250 7.12 8.68 8.81
CA GLY A 250 5.72 9.07 8.60
C GLY A 250 5.57 10.44 7.94
N ILE A 251 6.49 11.37 8.21
CA ILE A 251 6.51 12.70 7.57
C ILE A 251 6.98 12.59 6.12
N PHE A 252 7.96 11.72 5.83
CA PHE A 252 8.39 11.41 4.47
C PHE A 252 7.22 10.88 3.65
N HIS A 253 6.55 9.84 4.16
CA HIS A 253 5.37 9.25 3.54
C HIS A 253 4.30 10.31 3.25
N ALA A 254 3.97 11.16 4.23
CA ALA A 254 2.99 12.24 4.07
C ALA A 254 3.36 13.22 2.95
N SER A 255 4.65 13.57 2.81
CA SER A 255 5.12 14.41 1.71
C SER A 255 4.89 13.73 0.34
N PHE A 256 5.34 12.48 0.21
CA PHE A 256 5.26 11.75 -1.05
C PHE A 256 3.83 11.52 -1.53
N VAL A 257 2.94 11.01 -0.67
CA VAL A 257 1.56 10.73 -1.07
C VAL A 257 0.79 12.03 -1.33
N SER A 258 1.11 13.12 -0.62
CA SER A 258 0.53 14.43 -0.94
C SER A 258 0.95 14.90 -2.33
N ALA A 259 2.20 14.66 -2.76
CA ALA A 259 2.62 14.94 -4.13
C ALA A 259 1.86 14.10 -5.16
N ARG A 260 1.61 12.80 -4.89
CA ARG A 260 0.78 11.93 -5.75
C ARG A 260 -0.65 12.44 -5.86
N MET A 261 -1.25 12.87 -4.75
CA MET A 261 -2.57 13.51 -4.74
C MET A 261 -2.57 14.79 -5.58
N ILE A 262 -1.57 15.67 -5.44
CA ILE A 262 -1.44 16.92 -6.22
C ILE A 262 -1.42 16.63 -7.72
N TRP A 263 -0.66 15.61 -8.14
CA TRP A 263 -0.59 15.21 -9.55
C TRP A 263 -1.97 14.82 -10.10
N VAL A 264 -2.70 13.95 -9.41
CA VAL A 264 -4.06 13.52 -9.82
C VAL A 264 -5.05 14.69 -9.78
N LEU A 265 -5.04 15.49 -8.70
CA LEU A 265 -5.93 16.64 -8.55
C LEU A 265 -5.75 17.67 -9.67
N LYS A 266 -4.52 17.91 -10.13
CA LYS A 266 -4.24 18.79 -11.28
C LYS A 266 -4.89 18.27 -12.56
N HIS A 267 -4.85 16.96 -12.82
CA HIS A 267 -5.51 16.36 -13.98
C HIS A 267 -7.04 16.43 -13.87
N MET A 268 -7.60 16.06 -12.72
CA MET A 268 -9.05 16.18 -12.46
C MET A 268 -9.56 17.62 -12.64
N LEU A 269 -8.77 18.62 -12.25
CA LEU A 269 -9.13 20.03 -12.36
C LEU A 269 -8.90 20.63 -13.75
N ALA A 270 -8.11 19.97 -14.60
CA ALA A 270 -7.91 20.36 -16.00
C ALA A 270 -9.11 19.95 -16.88
N GLY A 271 -9.73 18.80 -16.58
CA GLY A 271 -10.96 18.35 -17.24
C GLY A 271 -12.22 19.14 -16.90
N ASP A 272 -13.33 18.81 -17.53
CA ASP A 272 -14.66 19.38 -17.33
C ASP A 272 -15.71 18.37 -16.81
N GLU A 273 -15.28 17.14 -16.50
CA GLU A 273 -16.13 16.03 -16.07
C GLU A 273 -16.75 16.25 -14.68
N PHE A 274 -16.11 17.05 -13.82
CA PHE A 274 -16.58 17.34 -12.47
C PHE A 274 -17.37 18.65 -12.39
N GLY A 275 -18.50 18.63 -11.67
CA GLY A 275 -19.37 19.79 -11.50
C GLY A 275 -18.73 20.92 -10.67
N TRP A 276 -19.33 22.12 -10.70
CA TRP A 276 -18.79 23.30 -10.02
C TRP A 276 -18.52 23.08 -8.51
N PHE A 277 -19.45 22.43 -7.81
CA PHE A 277 -19.33 22.13 -6.39
C PHE A 277 -18.16 21.18 -6.10
N GLU A 278 -17.99 20.13 -6.90
CA GLU A 278 -16.89 19.18 -6.77
C GLU A 278 -15.55 19.85 -7.08
N ARG A 279 -15.46 20.62 -8.16
CA ARG A 279 -14.24 21.38 -8.49
C ARG A 279 -13.85 22.36 -7.39
N ARG A 280 -14.81 23.00 -6.73
CA ARG A 280 -14.53 23.86 -5.56
C ARG A 280 -13.91 23.05 -4.42
N ARG A 281 -14.40 21.84 -4.16
CA ARG A 281 -13.85 20.95 -3.14
C ARG A 281 -12.48 20.41 -3.54
N LEU A 282 -12.29 19.95 -4.78
CA LEU A 282 -10.99 19.47 -5.29
C LEU A 282 -9.91 20.56 -5.20
N ARG A 283 -10.23 21.84 -5.49
CA ARG A 283 -9.30 22.96 -5.28
C ARG A 283 -8.91 23.16 -3.82
N LYS A 284 -9.84 22.91 -2.88
CA LYS A 284 -9.55 22.98 -1.44
C LYS A 284 -8.59 21.86 -1.06
N ILE A 285 -8.86 20.62 -1.48
CA ILE A 285 -8.00 19.46 -1.24
C ILE A 285 -6.61 19.70 -1.85
N LEU A 286 -6.53 20.23 -3.08
CA LEU A 286 -5.27 20.56 -3.74
C LEU A 286 -4.44 21.55 -2.91
N LYS A 287 -5.05 22.63 -2.44
CA LYS A 287 -4.37 23.63 -1.62
C LYS A 287 -3.85 23.04 -0.30
N GLU A 288 -4.64 22.18 0.33
CA GLU A 288 -4.24 21.49 1.57
C GLU A 288 -3.09 20.51 1.31
N ALA A 289 -3.17 19.71 0.24
CA ALA A 289 -2.11 18.78 -0.16
C ALA A 289 -0.80 19.52 -0.51
N GLU A 290 -0.87 20.65 -1.22
CA GLU A 290 0.31 21.49 -1.53
C GLU A 290 0.98 22.04 -0.26
N ALA A 291 0.20 22.42 0.75
CA ALA A 291 0.75 22.88 2.02
C ALA A 291 1.42 21.73 2.78
N ILE A 292 0.74 20.58 2.93
CA ILE A 292 1.28 19.39 3.60
C ILE A 292 2.54 18.91 2.90
N GLN A 293 2.51 18.79 1.57
CA GLN A 293 3.65 18.32 0.77
C GLN A 293 4.88 19.20 1.02
N ARG A 294 4.72 20.53 0.93
CA ARG A 294 5.82 21.49 1.10
C ARG A 294 6.39 21.42 2.51
N ASP A 295 5.54 21.56 3.52
CA ASP A 295 5.97 21.62 4.91
C ASP A 295 6.65 20.30 5.33
N SER A 296 6.10 19.15 4.90
CA SER A 296 6.69 17.84 5.17
C SER A 296 8.00 17.62 4.40
N ALA A 297 8.09 18.04 3.13
CA ALA A 297 9.33 17.94 2.35
C ALA A 297 10.45 18.78 2.98
N ASP A 298 10.14 19.97 3.47
CA ASP A 298 11.12 20.86 4.10
C ASP A 298 11.64 20.29 5.43
N ILE A 299 10.78 19.64 6.22
CA ILE A 299 11.21 18.90 7.42
C ILE A 299 12.14 17.75 7.02
N VAL A 300 11.76 16.92 6.04
CA VAL A 300 12.58 15.78 5.58
C VAL A 300 13.94 16.24 5.07
N ARG A 301 14.00 17.32 4.28
CA ARG A 301 15.27 17.87 3.79
C ARG A 301 16.17 18.38 4.91
N ARG A 302 15.58 18.97 5.95
CA ARG A 302 16.33 19.59 7.05
C ARG A 302 16.80 18.57 8.07
N GLU A 303 15.95 17.61 8.42
CA GLU A 303 16.16 16.69 9.55
C GLU A 303 16.57 15.26 9.10
N GLY A 304 16.41 14.95 7.80
CA GLY A 304 16.56 13.59 7.27
C GLY A 304 18.00 13.13 7.13
N ARG A 305 18.30 12.01 7.78
CA ARG A 305 19.44 11.15 7.46
C ARG A 305 18.99 10.18 6.37
N LEU A 306 19.02 10.63 5.13
CA LEU A 306 18.47 9.88 3.99
C LEU A 306 19.41 8.75 3.56
N THR A 307 18.83 7.56 3.32
CA THR A 307 19.50 6.49 2.57
C THR A 307 19.65 6.86 1.09
N GLU A 308 20.35 6.05 0.30
CA GLU A 308 20.45 6.30 -1.14
C GLU A 308 19.08 6.19 -1.83
N THR A 309 18.26 5.22 -1.40
CA THR A 309 16.86 5.12 -1.84
C THR A 309 16.07 6.37 -1.44
N GLY A 310 16.15 6.81 -0.19
CA GLY A 310 15.48 8.01 0.31
C GLY A 310 15.85 9.27 -0.47
N LYS A 311 17.14 9.46 -0.78
CA LYS A 311 17.63 10.56 -1.63
C LYS A 311 17.02 10.50 -3.03
N SER A 312 17.02 9.31 -3.65
CA SER A 312 16.47 9.15 -5.00
C SER A 312 14.97 9.45 -5.05
N VAL A 313 14.20 9.01 -4.05
CA VAL A 313 12.75 9.26 -3.98
C VAL A 313 12.47 10.74 -3.74
N LEU A 314 13.15 11.36 -2.77
CA LEU A 314 12.99 12.78 -2.46
C LEU A 314 13.35 13.67 -3.65
N GLN A 315 14.42 13.34 -4.37
CA GLN A 315 14.83 14.04 -5.58
C GLN A 315 13.75 13.93 -6.67
N ALA A 316 13.30 12.72 -7.00
CA ALA A 316 12.28 12.51 -8.03
C ALA A 316 10.95 13.23 -7.73
N MET A 317 10.51 13.21 -6.45
CA MET A 317 9.35 13.97 -6.00
C MET A 317 9.57 15.48 -6.10
N THR A 318 10.74 15.96 -5.66
CA THR A 318 11.06 17.40 -5.69
C THR A 318 11.11 17.92 -7.13
N ASP A 319 11.76 17.18 -8.04
CA ASP A 319 11.81 17.55 -9.45
C ASP A 319 10.41 17.66 -10.07
N PHE A 320 9.52 16.73 -9.75
CA PHE A 320 8.13 16.83 -10.15
C PHE A 320 7.45 18.09 -9.60
N MET A 321 7.60 18.36 -8.30
CA MET A 321 6.94 19.49 -7.64
C MET A 321 7.45 20.85 -8.14
N ASP A 322 8.73 20.94 -8.51
CA ASP A 322 9.35 22.15 -9.06
C ASP A 322 9.08 22.33 -10.57
N GLY A 323 8.42 21.35 -11.21
CA GLY A 323 8.12 21.38 -12.64
C GLY A 323 9.32 21.09 -13.55
N SER A 324 10.45 20.64 -12.99
CA SER A 324 11.60 20.11 -13.75
C SER A 324 11.41 18.65 -14.14
N GLY A 325 10.49 17.95 -13.47
CA GLY A 325 10.02 16.62 -13.83
C GLY A 325 9.14 16.68 -15.08
N LYS A 326 9.42 15.81 -16.07
CA LYS A 326 8.65 15.73 -17.30
C LYS A 326 7.18 15.37 -16.99
N LEU A 327 6.27 16.32 -17.17
CA LEU A 327 4.87 16.01 -17.44
C LEU A 327 4.80 15.56 -18.92
N PRO A 328 4.48 14.30 -19.24
CA PRO A 328 3.97 14.02 -20.56
C PRO A 328 2.58 14.67 -20.61
N ILE A 329 2.48 15.83 -21.25
CA ILE A 329 1.19 16.31 -21.71
C ILE A 329 0.86 15.43 -22.91
N SER A 330 0.08 14.37 -22.68
CA SER A 330 -0.63 13.68 -23.75
C SER A 330 -1.62 14.69 -24.36
N VAL A 331 -1.41 14.99 -25.64
CA VAL A 331 -2.38 15.67 -26.51
C VAL A 331 -3.43 14.66 -26.92
#